data_AF-F3KD71-F1
#
_entry.id   AF-F3KD71-F1
#
_cell.length_a   1.000
_cell.length_b   1.000
_cell.length_c   1.000
_cell.angle_alpha   90.00
_cell.angle_beta   90.00
_cell.angle_gamma   90.00
#
_symmetry.space_group_name_H-M   'P 1'
#
loop_
_entity.id
_entity.type
_entity.pdbx_description
1 polymer ?
#
loop_
_entity_poly.entity_id
_entity_poly.type
_entity_poly.pdbx_seq_one_letter_code
_entity_poly.pdbx_strand_id
1 'polypeptide(L)'
;MLELELSELVNQMAEDQQRISQLSEAQEREIAGDLLLLLISVCVVNGYCFQDIVQRYRISETQCVQKLAQLDRLKIIELLPGNRIKLRISANFNWLPNGPIQQFFHDKVQQDFFNSRFDKEHEKLLVLNGFLSRQSNREFQKKLQRLGSEFDQLNRDDTVLPMDERYGTTVVLAMREWQ
;
A
#
# COMPACT_ATOMS: atom_id res chain seq x y z
N MET A 1 30.71 10.32 18.72
CA MET A 1 29.23 10.30 18.54
C MET A 1 28.80 10.27 17.08
N LEU A 2 29.59 10.72 16.10
CA LEU A 2 29.23 10.65 14.66
C LEU A 2 29.40 9.27 14.00
N GLU A 3 30.23 8.38 14.56
CA GLU A 3 30.47 7.05 13.96
C GLU A 3 29.32 6.04 14.20
N LEU A 4 28.56 6.22 15.28
CA LEU A 4 27.39 5.38 15.56
C LEU A 4 26.24 5.66 14.58
N GLU A 5 26.00 6.93 14.24
CA GLU A 5 24.95 7.28 13.27
C GLU A 5 25.27 6.84 11.85
N LEU A 6 26.53 6.94 11.40
CA LEU A 6 26.91 6.45 10.07
C LEU A 6 26.79 4.93 9.97
N SER A 7 27.10 4.22 11.05
CA SER A 7 27.00 2.75 11.10
C SER A 7 25.55 2.28 11.12
N GLU A 8 24.65 2.99 11.81
CA GLU A 8 23.21 2.75 11.74
C GLU A 8 22.64 3.07 10.36
N LEU A 9 23.07 4.16 9.72
CA LEU A 9 22.64 4.51 8.35
C LEU A 9 23.09 3.44 7.34
N VAL A 10 24.33 2.96 7.44
CA VAL A 10 24.88 1.91 6.57
C VAL A 10 24.18 0.57 6.83
N ASN A 11 23.84 0.25 8.07
CA ASN A 11 23.05 -0.95 8.40
C ASN A 11 21.61 -0.85 7.91
N GLN A 12 20.96 0.31 8.00
CA GLN A 12 19.64 0.55 7.41
C GLN A 12 19.67 0.45 5.88
N MET A 13 20.72 0.97 5.23
CA MET A 13 20.92 0.82 3.78
C MET A 13 21.19 -0.63 3.37
N ALA A 14 21.91 -1.40 4.18
CA ALA A 14 22.16 -2.83 3.95
C ALA A 14 20.90 -3.68 4.19
N GLU A 15 20.06 -3.33 5.18
CA GLU A 15 18.76 -3.95 5.38
C GLU A 15 17.79 -3.64 4.22
N ASP A 16 17.80 -2.41 3.69
CA ASP A 16 16.97 -2.03 2.54
C ASP A 16 17.41 -2.71 1.24
N GLN A 17 18.69 -3.10 1.08
CA GLN A 17 19.16 -3.88 -0.08
C GLN A 17 18.60 -5.31 -0.13
N GLN A 18 18.19 -5.88 1.01
CA GLN A 18 17.59 -7.23 1.07
C GLN A 18 16.06 -7.22 0.99
N ARG A 19 15.45 -6.03 1.00
CA ARG A 19 14.00 -5.88 1.01
C ARG A 19 13.44 -5.77 -0.41
N ILE A 20 12.30 -6.41 -0.63
CA ILE A 20 11.64 -6.44 -1.93
C ILE A 20 11.03 -5.05 -2.21
N SER A 21 11.48 -4.38 -3.27
CA SER A 21 10.94 -3.07 -3.68
C SER A 21 9.67 -3.18 -4.53
N GLN A 22 9.49 -4.31 -5.23
CA GLN A 22 8.32 -4.59 -6.07
C GLN A 22 8.02 -6.08 -6.08
N LEU A 23 6.74 -6.44 -6.11
CA LEU A 23 6.34 -7.83 -6.33
C LEU A 23 6.47 -8.22 -7.80
N SER A 24 6.65 -9.52 -8.05
CA SER A 24 6.50 -10.09 -9.39
C SER A 24 5.02 -10.16 -9.81
N GLU A 25 4.76 -10.19 -11.11
CA GLU A 25 3.39 -10.31 -11.65
C GLU A 25 2.69 -11.58 -11.11
N ALA A 26 3.43 -12.68 -10.96
CA ALA A 26 2.88 -13.94 -10.42
C ALA A 26 2.43 -13.80 -8.96
N GLN A 27 3.23 -13.11 -8.13
CA GLN A 27 2.87 -12.82 -6.74
C GLN A 27 1.65 -11.90 -6.68
N GLU A 28 1.61 -10.83 -7.49
CA GLU A 28 0.44 -9.95 -7.53
C GLU A 28 -0.82 -10.66 -8.01
N ARG A 29 -0.70 -11.56 -9.00
CA ARG A 29 -1.85 -12.32 -9.51
C ARG A 29 -2.41 -13.26 -8.44
N GLU A 30 -1.55 -13.89 -7.64
CA GLU A 30 -1.99 -14.73 -6.52
C GLU A 30 -2.71 -13.89 -5.45
N ILE A 31 -2.20 -12.71 -5.13
CA ILE A 31 -2.83 -11.80 -4.17
C ILE A 31 -4.15 -11.25 -4.70
N ALA A 32 -4.18 -10.77 -5.95
CA ALA A 32 -5.37 -10.21 -6.58
C ALA A 32 -6.47 -11.25 -6.82
N GLY A 33 -6.12 -12.54 -6.90
CA GLY A 33 -7.06 -13.63 -7.08
C GLY A 33 -7.91 -13.97 -5.85
N ASP A 34 -7.52 -13.47 -4.66
CA ASP A 34 -8.23 -13.73 -3.41
C ASP A 34 -8.42 -12.40 -2.64
N LEU A 35 -9.68 -11.95 -2.57
CA LEU A 35 -10.05 -10.69 -1.91
C LEU A 35 -9.56 -10.61 -0.46
N LEU A 36 -9.61 -11.72 0.29
CA LEU A 36 -9.18 -11.76 1.69
C LEU A 36 -7.65 -11.66 1.79
N LEU A 37 -6.93 -12.33 0.88
CA LEU A 37 -5.48 -12.24 0.79
C LEU A 37 -5.03 -10.83 0.42
N LEU A 38 -5.69 -10.18 -0.54
CA LEU A 38 -5.41 -8.79 -0.91
C LEU A 38 -5.64 -7.84 0.27
N LEU A 39 -6.77 -7.95 0.97
CA LEU A 39 -7.07 -7.12 2.13
C LEU A 39 -5.98 -7.26 3.20
N ILE A 40 -5.61 -8.49 3.55
CA ILE A 40 -4.58 -8.77 4.55
C ILE A 40 -3.22 -8.26 4.07
N SER A 41 -2.89 -8.41 2.79
CA SER A 41 -1.67 -7.87 2.19
C SER A 41 -1.59 -6.35 2.40
N VAL A 42 -2.65 -5.62 2.06
CA VAL A 42 -2.71 -4.16 2.22
C VAL A 42 -2.60 -3.78 3.70
N CYS A 43 -3.28 -4.46 4.61
CA CYS A 43 -3.21 -4.18 6.04
C CYS A 43 -1.78 -4.36 6.57
N VAL A 44 -1.16 -5.48 6.21
CA VAL A 44 0.18 -5.83 6.66
C VAL A 44 1.23 -4.84 6.14
N VAL A 45 1.15 -4.45 4.86
CA VAL A 45 2.01 -3.41 4.27
C VAL A 45 1.85 -2.06 4.99
N ASN A 46 0.65 -1.73 5.48
CA ASN A 46 0.38 -0.53 6.26
C ASN A 46 0.72 -0.64 7.77
N GLY A 47 1.33 -1.76 8.19
CA GLY A 47 1.81 -1.95 9.56
C GLY A 47 0.76 -2.47 10.55
N TYR A 48 -0.37 -3.02 10.08
CA TYR A 48 -1.38 -3.61 10.97
C TYR A 48 -0.84 -4.89 11.62
N CYS A 49 -1.09 -5.06 12.93
CA CYS A 49 -0.77 -6.31 13.60
C CYS A 49 -1.88 -7.36 13.39
N PHE A 50 -1.57 -8.62 13.67
CA PHE A 50 -2.52 -9.74 13.55
C PHE A 50 -3.84 -9.47 14.28
N GLN A 51 -3.78 -8.94 15.50
CA GLN A 51 -4.97 -8.67 16.30
C GLN A 51 -5.83 -7.55 15.69
N ASP A 52 -5.20 -6.49 15.16
CA ASP A 52 -5.91 -5.38 14.50
C ASP A 52 -6.71 -5.89 13.30
N ILE A 53 -6.11 -6.77 12.50
CA ILE A 53 -6.75 -7.33 11.30
C ILE A 53 -7.97 -8.17 11.68
N VAL A 54 -7.81 -9.08 12.64
CA VAL A 54 -8.88 -9.98 13.11
C VAL A 54 -10.02 -9.18 13.73
N GLN A 55 -9.72 -8.20 14.59
CA GLN A 55 -10.75 -7.41 15.27
C GLN A 55 -11.47 -6.45 14.33
N ARG A 56 -10.72 -5.73 13.48
CA ARG A 56 -11.30 -4.68 12.62
C ARG A 56 -12.16 -5.25 11.51
N TYR A 57 -11.72 -6.34 10.88
CA TYR A 57 -12.40 -6.94 9.74
C TYR A 57 -13.26 -8.15 10.10
N ARG A 58 -13.33 -8.51 11.39
CA ARG A 58 -14.10 -9.67 11.90
C ARG A 58 -13.77 -10.98 11.16
N ILE A 59 -12.50 -11.16 10.82
CA ILE A 59 -11.99 -12.36 10.14
C ILE A 59 -11.67 -13.40 11.21
N SER A 60 -11.90 -14.69 10.94
CA SER A 60 -11.48 -15.73 11.90
C SER A 60 -9.94 -15.78 12.02
N GLU A 61 -9.45 -16.05 13.23
CA GLU A 61 -8.01 -16.20 13.48
C GLU A 61 -7.37 -17.23 12.55
N THR A 62 -8.05 -18.36 12.33
CA THR A 62 -7.61 -19.42 11.44
C THR A 62 -7.42 -18.96 10.00
N GLN A 63 -8.37 -18.17 9.47
CA GLN A 63 -8.27 -17.63 8.12
C GLN A 63 -7.13 -16.60 8.04
N CYS A 64 -7.02 -15.72 9.03
CA CYS A 64 -5.95 -14.72 9.07
C CYS A 64 -4.56 -15.39 9.11
N VAL A 65 -4.35 -16.40 9.96
CA VAL A 65 -3.08 -17.15 10.01
C VAL A 65 -2.79 -17.86 8.70
N GLN A 66 -3.78 -18.50 8.06
CA GLN A 66 -3.59 -19.15 6.75
C GLN A 66 -3.14 -18.15 5.68
N LYS A 67 -3.73 -16.96 5.64
CA LYS A 67 -3.35 -15.91 4.68
C LYS A 67 -1.99 -15.29 5.00
N LEU A 68 -1.66 -15.10 6.27
CA LEU A 68 -0.31 -14.67 6.67
C LEU A 68 0.74 -15.71 6.29
N ALA A 69 0.47 -17.00 6.49
CA ALA A 69 1.37 -18.07 6.05
C ALA A 69 1.51 -18.12 4.52
N GLN A 70 0.46 -17.75 3.77
CA GLN A 70 0.54 -17.58 2.32
C GLN A 70 1.45 -16.40 1.94
N LEU A 71 1.32 -15.25 2.61
CA LEU A 71 2.20 -14.09 2.39
C LEU A 71 3.66 -14.36 2.78
N ASP A 72 3.89 -15.16 3.81
CA ASP A 72 5.21 -15.63 4.21
C ASP A 72 5.87 -16.50 3.13
N ARG A 73 5.09 -17.43 2.54
CA ARG A 73 5.52 -18.25 1.39
C ARG A 73 5.87 -17.40 0.16
N LEU A 74 5.10 -16.33 -0.06
CA LEU A 74 5.36 -15.33 -1.10
C LEU A 74 6.57 -14.43 -0.79
N LYS A 75 7.23 -14.61 0.36
CA LYS A 75 8.37 -13.83 0.85
C LYS A 75 8.08 -12.33 1.03
N ILE A 76 6.80 -11.97 1.18
CA ILE A 76 6.35 -10.59 1.41
C ILE A 76 6.54 -10.22 2.88
N ILE A 77 6.28 -11.20 3.75
CA ILE A 77 6.50 -11.11 5.18
C ILE A 77 7.34 -12.27 5.69
N GLU A 78 7.78 -12.12 6.93
CA GLU A 78 8.29 -13.17 7.77
C GLU A 78 7.33 -13.31 8.97
N LEU A 79 6.70 -14.47 9.09
CA LEU A 79 5.77 -14.77 10.19
C LEU A 79 6.52 -15.36 11.38
N LEU A 80 6.62 -14.58 12.45
CA LEU A 80 7.35 -14.91 13.68
C LEU A 80 6.43 -15.57 14.73
N PRO A 81 7.01 -16.28 15.73
CA PRO A 81 6.25 -16.88 16.83
C PRO A 81 5.33 -15.88 17.52
N GLY A 82 4.11 -16.32 17.84
CA GLY A 82 3.07 -15.46 18.42
C GLY A 82 2.36 -14.56 17.39
N ASN A 83 2.31 -14.97 16.12
CA ASN A 83 1.68 -14.23 15.00
C ASN A 83 2.24 -12.82 14.82
N ARG A 84 3.53 -12.64 15.14
CA ARG A 84 4.24 -11.39 14.92
C ARG A 84 4.63 -11.30 13.45
N ILE A 85 4.36 -10.16 12.83
CA ILE A 85 4.53 -9.95 11.39
C ILE A 85 5.73 -9.04 11.18
N LYS A 86 6.74 -9.51 10.44
CA LYS A 86 7.88 -8.69 10.03
C LYS A 86 7.84 -8.51 8.52
N LEU A 87 7.80 -7.26 8.06
CA LEU A 87 7.78 -6.94 6.63
C LEU A 87 9.13 -7.25 5.99
N ARG A 88 9.11 -7.91 4.83
CA ARG A 88 10.30 -8.13 3.98
C ARG A 88 10.36 -7.21 2.77
N ILE A 89 9.39 -6.30 2.66
CA ILE A 89 9.32 -5.28 1.62
C ILE A 89 10.05 -4.00 2.05
N SER A 90 10.53 -3.21 1.09
CA SER A 90 11.28 -1.98 1.40
C SER A 90 10.31 -0.87 1.79
N ALA A 91 10.81 0.16 2.47
CA ALA A 91 10.00 1.33 2.85
C ALA A 91 9.47 2.13 1.64
N ASN A 92 10.01 1.86 0.44
CA ASN A 92 9.61 2.45 -0.85
C ASN A 92 8.88 1.43 -1.74
N PHE A 93 8.26 0.42 -1.13
CA PHE A 93 7.51 -0.62 -1.83
C PHE A 93 6.40 -0.01 -2.70
N ASN A 94 6.33 -0.45 -3.95
CA ASN A 94 5.28 -0.07 -4.87
C ASN A 94 4.71 -1.31 -5.58
N TRP A 95 3.38 -1.36 -5.72
CA TRP A 95 2.72 -2.33 -6.60
C TRP A 95 3.15 -2.10 -8.06
N LEU A 96 3.13 -3.16 -8.87
CA LEU A 96 3.48 -3.10 -10.27
C LEU A 96 2.53 -2.14 -11.02
N PRO A 97 3.07 -1.20 -11.83
CA PRO A 97 2.27 -0.41 -12.76
C PRO A 97 1.53 -1.33 -13.74
N ASN A 98 0.22 -1.16 -13.89
CA ASN A 98 -0.68 -2.05 -14.62
C ASN A 98 -0.66 -3.52 -14.16
N GLY A 99 -0.20 -3.78 -12.93
CA GLY A 99 -0.17 -5.12 -12.35
C GLY A 99 -1.56 -5.65 -11.99
N PRO A 100 -1.68 -6.97 -11.71
CA PRO A 100 -2.94 -7.61 -11.33
C PRO A 100 -3.67 -6.93 -10.17
N ILE A 101 -2.93 -6.36 -9.21
CA ILE A 101 -3.53 -5.65 -8.08
C ILE A 101 -4.13 -4.32 -8.55
N GLN A 102 -3.43 -3.54 -9.38
CA GLN A 102 -4.00 -2.32 -9.95
C GLN A 102 -5.24 -2.61 -10.80
N GLN A 103 -5.22 -3.69 -11.59
CA GLN A 103 -6.38 -4.14 -12.36
C GLN A 103 -7.54 -4.56 -11.46
N PHE A 104 -7.26 -5.24 -10.33
CA PHE A 104 -8.29 -5.57 -9.35
C PHE A 104 -8.95 -4.30 -8.76
N PHE A 105 -8.14 -3.31 -8.36
CA PHE A 105 -8.67 -2.02 -7.89
C PHE A 105 -9.46 -1.31 -8.99
N HIS A 106 -9.00 -1.38 -10.24
CA HIS A 106 -9.75 -0.85 -11.38
C HIS A 106 -11.12 -1.53 -11.53
N ASP A 107 -11.18 -2.87 -11.55
CA ASP A 107 -12.42 -3.59 -11.83
C ASP A 107 -13.42 -3.56 -10.67
N LYS A 108 -12.94 -3.62 -9.42
CA LYS A 108 -13.79 -3.73 -8.22
C LYS A 108 -14.01 -2.40 -7.51
N VAL A 109 -12.95 -1.62 -7.34
CA VAL A 109 -13.04 -0.36 -6.59
C VAL A 109 -13.59 0.77 -7.45
N GLN A 110 -13.48 0.72 -8.79
CA GLN A 110 -14.16 1.72 -9.63
C GLN A 110 -15.69 1.71 -9.42
N GLN A 111 -16.32 0.56 -9.20
CA GLN A 111 -17.77 0.53 -8.94
C GLN A 111 -18.10 1.06 -7.54
N ASP A 112 -17.48 0.54 -6.49
CA ASP A 112 -17.83 0.92 -5.12
C ASP A 112 -17.34 2.32 -4.72
N PHE A 113 -16.18 2.75 -5.22
CA PHE A 113 -15.59 4.06 -4.91
C PHE A 113 -16.31 5.19 -5.64
N PHE A 114 -16.60 5.05 -6.94
CA PHE A 114 -17.39 6.07 -7.67
C PHE A 114 -18.88 6.05 -7.34
N ASN A 115 -19.38 5.01 -6.65
CA ASN A 115 -20.71 5.02 -6.05
C ASN A 115 -20.79 5.85 -4.75
N SER A 116 -19.64 6.19 -4.12
CA SER A 116 -19.65 7.16 -3.03
C SER A 116 -19.96 8.56 -3.55
N ARG A 117 -20.70 9.34 -2.75
CA ARG A 117 -21.07 10.71 -3.11
C ARG A 117 -19.91 11.70 -2.94
N PHE A 118 -18.81 11.27 -2.32
CA PHE A 118 -17.63 12.10 -2.00
C PHE A 118 -18.00 13.40 -1.27
N ASP A 119 -19.03 13.35 -0.42
CA ASP A 119 -19.61 14.51 0.26
C ASP A 119 -19.29 14.57 1.77
N LYS A 120 -18.44 13.67 2.27
CA LYS A 120 -17.94 13.68 3.65
C LYS A 120 -16.64 14.46 3.78
N GLU A 121 -16.34 14.90 5.00
CA GLU A 121 -15.17 15.73 5.34
C GLU A 121 -13.82 15.11 4.94
N HIS A 122 -13.71 13.78 4.92
CA HIS A 122 -12.52 13.02 4.55
C HIS A 122 -12.58 12.44 3.12
N GLU A 123 -13.61 12.79 2.33
CA GLU A 123 -13.77 12.34 0.96
C GLU A 123 -13.60 13.54 0.00
N LYS A 124 -12.93 13.34 -1.13
CA LYS A 124 -12.71 14.42 -2.11
C LYS A 124 -12.77 13.89 -3.54
N LEU A 125 -13.67 14.47 -4.35
CA LEU A 125 -13.70 14.28 -5.79
C LEU A 125 -13.27 15.57 -6.51
N LEU A 126 -12.25 15.46 -7.36
CA LEU A 126 -11.78 16.56 -8.22
C LEU A 126 -11.92 16.15 -9.68
N VAL A 127 -12.81 16.81 -10.40
CA VAL A 127 -12.99 16.63 -11.85
C VAL A 127 -12.32 17.79 -12.57
N LEU A 128 -11.23 17.51 -13.27
CA LEU A 128 -10.48 18.48 -14.06
C LEU A 128 -10.59 18.11 -15.54
N ASN A 129 -11.12 19.02 -16.36
CA ASN A 129 -11.24 18.85 -17.81
C ASN A 129 -10.47 19.98 -18.49
N GLY A 130 -9.66 19.65 -19.50
CA GLY A 130 -8.93 20.63 -20.27
C GLY A 130 -7.95 20.01 -21.25
N PHE A 131 -7.48 20.82 -22.20
CA PHE A 131 -6.45 20.42 -23.14
C PHE A 131 -5.08 20.76 -22.56
N LEU A 132 -4.23 19.75 -22.45
CA LEU A 132 -2.85 19.92 -22.00
C LEU A 132 -1.90 19.70 -23.17
N SER A 133 -0.89 20.57 -23.29
CA SER A 133 0.26 20.26 -24.13
C SER A 133 0.99 19.02 -23.59
N ARG A 134 1.79 18.34 -24.42
CA ARG A 134 2.63 17.21 -23.95
C ARG A 134 3.54 17.58 -22.78
N GLN A 135 4.07 18.80 -22.78
CA GLN A 135 4.91 19.30 -21.69
C GLN A 135 4.09 19.48 -20.41
N SER A 136 2.94 20.16 -20.49
CA SER A 136 2.05 20.36 -19.35
C SER A 136 1.52 19.04 -18.79
N ASN A 137 1.23 18.07 -19.66
CA ASN A 137 0.84 16.72 -19.27
C ASN A 137 1.95 16.01 -18.45
N ARG A 138 3.20 16.02 -18.94
CA ARG A 138 4.35 15.46 -18.21
C ARG A 138 4.58 16.15 -16.86
N GLU A 139 4.50 17.48 -16.83
CA GLU A 139 4.65 18.23 -15.58
C GLU A 139 3.54 17.89 -14.59
N PHE A 140 2.31 17.70 -15.06
CA PHE A 140 1.21 17.27 -14.20
C PHE A 140 1.40 15.83 -13.69
N GLN A 141 1.88 14.90 -14.53
CA GLN A 141 2.23 13.54 -14.10
C GLN A 141 3.31 13.54 -13.00
N LYS A 142 4.35 14.37 -13.11
CA LYS A 142 5.35 14.53 -12.04
C LYS A 142 4.74 15.03 -10.74
N LYS A 143 3.78 15.95 -10.80
CA LYS A 143 3.05 16.44 -9.61
C LYS A 143 2.22 15.33 -8.97
N LEU A 144 1.57 14.48 -9.77
CA LEU A 144 0.84 13.32 -9.25
C LEU A 144 1.77 12.32 -8.55
N GLN A 145 2.94 12.04 -9.13
CA GLN A 145 3.95 11.20 -8.47
C GLN A 145 4.42 11.80 -7.14
N ARG A 146 4.69 13.11 -7.12
CA ARG A 146 5.08 13.82 -5.90
C ARG A 146 3.99 13.76 -4.83
N LEU A 147 2.72 13.93 -5.19
CA LEU A 147 1.59 13.79 -4.26
C LEU A 147 1.52 12.37 -3.68
N GLY A 148 1.78 11.33 -4.48
CA GLY A 148 1.89 9.96 -3.99
C GLY A 148 3.00 9.81 -2.94
N SER A 149 4.19 10.33 -3.21
CA SER A 149 5.30 10.31 -2.24
C SER A 149 5.01 11.10 -0.96
N GLU A 150 4.28 12.23 -1.06
CA GLU A 150 3.84 13.01 0.10
C GLU A 150 2.80 12.24 0.94
N PHE A 151 1.89 11.49 0.30
CA PHE A 151 0.97 10.59 1.01
C PHE A 151 1.71 9.48 1.76
N ASP A 152 2.68 8.82 1.13
CA ASP A 152 3.49 7.79 1.79
C ASP A 152 4.25 8.35 3.00
N GLN A 153 4.74 9.59 2.89
CA GLN A 153 5.40 10.27 4.01
C GLN A 153 4.44 10.49 5.18
N LEU A 154 3.24 11.03 4.92
CA LEU A 154 2.22 11.24 5.96
C LEU A 154 1.84 9.91 6.64
N ASN A 155 1.67 8.83 5.86
CA ASN A 155 1.34 7.51 6.41
C ASN A 155 2.46 6.96 7.32
N ARG A 156 3.73 7.21 6.96
CA ARG A 156 4.88 6.86 7.81
C ARG A 156 4.94 7.71 9.07
N ASP A 157 4.73 9.01 8.96
CA ASP A 157 4.73 9.93 10.10
C ASP A 157 3.64 9.55 11.12
N ASP A 158 2.45 9.16 10.64
CA ASP A 158 1.33 8.71 11.48
C ASP A 158 1.52 7.31 12.10
N THR A 159 2.59 6.58 11.73
CA THR A 159 2.85 5.24 12.30
C THR A 159 3.18 5.30 13.80
N VAL A 160 3.59 6.46 14.32
CA VAL A 160 3.82 6.66 15.77
C VAL A 160 2.52 6.78 16.56
N LEU A 161 1.39 7.05 15.90
CA LEU A 161 0.10 7.21 16.56
C LEU A 161 -0.52 5.84 16.90
N PRO A 162 -1.31 5.77 17.99
CA PRO A 162 -2.16 4.61 18.29
C PRO A 162 -3.07 4.22 17.10
N MET A 163 -3.31 2.93 16.91
CA MET A 163 -4.11 2.43 15.77
C MET A 163 -5.56 2.93 15.76
N ASP A 164 -6.12 3.28 16.92
CA ASP A 164 -7.45 3.88 17.07
C ASP A 164 -7.51 5.34 16.60
N GLU A 165 -6.36 6.00 16.45
CA GLU A 165 -6.25 7.33 15.85
C GLU A 165 -5.91 7.26 14.34
N ARG A 166 -5.66 6.07 13.79
CA ARG A 166 -5.29 5.86 12.39
C ARG A 166 -6.49 5.37 11.57
N TYR A 167 -6.85 6.14 10.55
CA TYR A 167 -7.98 5.82 9.67
C TYR A 167 -7.49 5.29 8.32
N GLY A 168 -7.89 4.07 7.99
CA GLY A 168 -7.61 3.46 6.69
C GLY A 168 -8.10 4.35 5.55
N THR A 169 -7.17 4.98 4.84
CA THR A 169 -7.44 5.92 3.76
C THR A 169 -6.85 5.35 2.48
N THR A 170 -7.65 5.26 1.43
CA THR A 170 -7.20 4.85 0.09
C THR A 170 -7.40 6.01 -0.86
N VAL A 171 -6.33 6.43 -1.52
CA VAL A 171 -6.36 7.47 -2.55
C VAL A 171 -6.06 6.82 -3.90
N VAL A 172 -6.95 7.01 -4.87
CA VAL A 172 -6.73 6.59 -6.26
C VAL A 172 -6.49 7.83 -7.11
N LEU A 173 -5.29 7.96 -7.66
CA LEU A 173 -4.94 9.01 -8.62
C LEU A 173 -4.81 8.38 -10.01
N ALA A 174 -5.58 8.87 -10.97
CA ALA A 174 -5.48 8.43 -12.35
C ALA A 174 -5.56 9.63 -13.30
N MET A 175 -4.77 9.57 -14.38
CA MET A 175 -4.79 10.57 -15.45
C MET A 175 -4.77 9.82 -16.78
N ARG A 176 -5.68 10.19 -17.69
CA ARG A 176 -5.75 9.64 -19.04
C ARG A 176 -6.08 10.76 -20.03
N GLU A 177 -5.50 10.69 -21.22
CA GLU A 177 -5.91 11.55 -22.35
C GLU A 177 -7.34 11.19 -22.78
N TRP A 178 -8.16 12.20 -23.07
CA TRP A 178 -9.51 12.00 -23.60
C TRP A 178 -9.43 11.44 -25.03
N GLN A 179 -10.25 10.44 -25.34
CA GLN A 179 -10.44 9.89 -26.69
C GLN A 179 -11.81 10.27 -27.22
#